data_AF-A0AAV8ZG92-F1
#
_entry.id   AF-A0AAV8ZG92-F1
#
_cell.length_a   1.000
_cell.length_b   1.000
_cell.length_c   1.000
_cell.angle_alpha   90.00
_cell.angle_beta   90.00
_cell.angle_gamma   90.00
#
_symmetry.space_group_name_H-M   'P 1'
#
loop_
_entity.id
_entity.type
_entity.pdbx_description
1 polymer ?
#
loop_
_entity_poly.entity_id
_entity_poly.type
_entity_poly.pdbx_seq_one_letter_code
_entity_poly.pdbx_strand_id
1 'polypeptide(L)'
;MCGSFQLCITVQLPRACGGLAGEALYINTNSNFASHRIRELTKIFLEQYDTLTPKTSITNEFTQDFILQHIHCIPVRGYLELIACIELLETYLKGKQASIIFSQIKLIVIDSISHPMRFLDAEARSTMAARMFRDLRRLAATYNFAVVLTNDLTTRVTKGVSYTTPCFGDSFYHLVNARIVFSKRNNVFCGTVVKSVLHDKKDRVFVI
;
A
#
# COMPACT_ATOMS: atom_id res chain seq x y z
N MET A 1 9.14 2.10 -7.73
CA MET A 1 8.46 2.72 -6.56
C MET A 1 7.37 3.71 -7.01
N CYS A 2 6.53 3.36 -7.99
CA CYS A 2 5.40 4.20 -8.42
C CYS A 2 4.03 3.60 -8.04
N GLY A 3 3.93 2.28 -7.89
CA GLY A 3 2.67 1.60 -7.62
C GLY A 3 1.99 2.03 -6.30
N SER A 4 2.74 2.14 -5.21
CA SER A 4 2.21 2.58 -3.91
C SER A 4 1.53 3.96 -3.99
N PHE A 5 2.17 4.94 -4.65
CA PHE A 5 1.61 6.26 -4.84
C PHE A 5 0.40 6.26 -5.77
N GLN A 6 0.44 5.48 -6.86
CA GLN A 6 -0.71 5.32 -7.74
C GLN A 6 -1.92 4.80 -6.97
N LEU A 7 -1.76 3.81 -6.09
CA LEU A 7 -2.86 3.32 -5.26
C LEU A 7 -3.43 4.40 -4.32
N CYS A 8 -2.57 5.21 -3.69
CA CYS A 8 -2.99 6.34 -2.86
C CYS A 8 -3.75 7.42 -3.63
N ILE A 9 -3.46 7.60 -4.91
CA ILE A 9 -4.18 8.52 -5.79
C ILE A 9 -5.52 7.90 -6.20
N THR A 10 -5.51 6.66 -6.72
CA THR A 10 -6.70 6.03 -7.32
C THR A 10 -7.76 5.62 -6.30
N VAL A 11 -7.42 5.38 -5.04
CA VAL A 11 -8.42 5.04 -4.00
C VAL A 11 -9.44 6.17 -3.78
N GLN A 12 -9.03 7.40 -4.06
CA GLN A 12 -9.87 8.59 -3.88
C GLN A 12 -10.92 8.76 -4.97
N LEU A 13 -10.79 8.04 -6.09
CA LEU A 13 -11.77 8.08 -7.16
C LEU A 13 -13.15 7.62 -6.69
N PRO A 14 -14.24 8.12 -7.31
CA PRO A 14 -15.58 7.58 -7.09
C PRO A 14 -15.63 6.08 -7.39
N ARG A 15 -16.56 5.38 -6.72
CA ARG A 15 -16.78 3.94 -6.95
C ARG A 15 -17.17 3.63 -8.40
N ALA A 16 -17.91 4.53 -9.05
CA ALA A 16 -18.25 4.41 -10.46
C ALA A 16 -17.02 4.40 -11.39
N CYS A 17 -15.90 4.97 -10.92
CA CYS A 17 -14.62 5.00 -11.63
C CYS A 17 -13.63 3.94 -11.10
N GLY A 18 -14.08 2.99 -10.27
CA GLY A 18 -13.26 1.91 -9.72
C GLY A 18 -12.46 2.26 -8.45
N GLY A 19 -12.61 3.48 -7.90
CA GLY A 19 -12.04 3.85 -6.61
C GLY A 19 -12.93 3.49 -5.43
N LEU A 20 -12.60 4.00 -4.24
CA LEU A 20 -13.36 3.77 -3.00
C LEU A 20 -13.93 5.06 -2.40
N ALA A 21 -13.78 6.20 -3.08
CA ALA A 21 -14.18 7.53 -2.60
C ALA A 21 -13.67 7.79 -1.16
N GLY A 22 -12.40 7.50 -0.91
CA GLY A 22 -11.82 7.62 0.42
C GLY A 22 -10.35 7.97 0.41
N GLU A 23 -9.86 8.40 1.57
CA GLU A 23 -8.51 8.90 1.77
C GLU A 23 -7.49 7.75 1.89
N ALA A 24 -6.21 8.09 1.69
CA ALA A 24 -5.10 7.15 1.85
C ALA A 24 -4.20 7.53 3.04
N LEU A 25 -3.79 6.54 3.81
CA LEU A 25 -2.71 6.68 4.80
C LEU A 25 -1.47 5.93 4.30
N TYR A 26 -0.37 6.65 4.18
CA TYR A 26 0.93 6.15 3.77
C TYR A 26 1.90 6.13 4.95
N ILE A 27 2.26 4.93 5.43
CA ILE A 27 3.26 4.73 6.46
C ILE A 27 4.60 4.53 5.77
N ASN A 28 5.42 5.58 5.78
CA ASN A 28 6.74 5.60 5.15
C ASN A 28 7.79 5.09 6.14
N THR A 29 8.33 3.90 5.88
CA THR A 29 9.26 3.25 6.83
C THR A 29 10.73 3.32 6.42
N ASN A 30 11.01 3.60 5.15
CA ASN A 30 12.36 3.58 4.59
C ASN A 30 12.90 4.98 4.27
N SER A 31 12.24 6.02 4.81
CA SER A 31 12.55 7.43 4.59
C SER A 31 12.62 7.84 3.10
N ASN A 32 12.03 7.07 2.19
CA ASN A 32 12.11 7.31 0.75
C ASN A 32 10.82 7.93 0.16
N PHE A 33 10.02 8.60 0.99
CA PHE A 33 8.84 9.30 0.50
C PHE A 33 9.25 10.54 -0.30
N ALA A 34 9.13 10.43 -1.61
CA ALA A 34 9.44 11.51 -2.55
C ALA A 34 8.20 12.36 -2.82
N SER A 35 8.03 13.47 -2.08
CA SER A 35 6.89 14.40 -2.23
C SER A 35 6.78 14.99 -3.65
N HIS A 36 7.91 15.27 -4.30
CA HIS A 36 7.93 15.71 -5.70
C HIS A 36 7.36 14.65 -6.64
N ARG A 37 7.63 13.37 -6.36
CA ARG A 37 7.22 12.26 -7.23
C ARG A 37 5.72 11.99 -7.13
N ILE A 38 5.14 12.03 -5.94
CA ILE A 38 3.68 11.88 -5.81
C ILE A 38 2.95 13.04 -6.47
N ARG A 39 3.46 14.28 -6.34
CA ARG A 39 2.91 15.45 -7.03
C ARG A 39 2.94 15.30 -8.55
N GLU A 40 4.06 14.86 -9.10
CA GLU A 40 4.23 14.58 -10.53
C GLU A 40 3.26 13.48 -11.01
N LEU A 41 3.17 12.37 -10.28
CA LEU A 41 2.24 11.28 -10.58
C LEU A 41 0.77 11.74 -10.53
N THR A 42 0.41 12.57 -9.56
CA THR A 42 -0.94 13.15 -9.48
C THR A 42 -1.24 14.02 -10.70
N LYS A 43 -0.28 14.82 -11.17
CA LYS A 43 -0.45 15.64 -12.38
C LYS A 43 -0.71 14.77 -13.61
N ILE A 44 0.14 13.76 -13.83
CA ILE A 44 -0.01 12.81 -14.95
C ILE A 44 -1.36 12.09 -14.86
N PHE A 45 -1.76 11.67 -13.66
CA PHE A 45 -3.03 11.00 -13.43
C PHE A 45 -4.22 11.88 -13.84
N LEU A 46 -4.22 13.16 -13.46
CA LEU A 46 -5.31 14.09 -13.81
C LEU A 46 -5.42 14.34 -15.31
N GLU A 47 -4.29 14.50 -16.00
CA GLU A 47 -4.26 14.66 -17.47
C GLU A 47 -4.88 13.44 -18.19
N GLN A 48 -4.62 12.24 -17.68
CA GLN A 48 -5.21 11.00 -18.19
C GLN A 48 -6.70 10.89 -17.83
N TYR A 49 -7.08 11.27 -16.62
CA TYR A 49 -8.45 11.21 -16.13
C TYR A 49 -9.39 12.10 -16.97
N ASP A 50 -8.99 13.36 -17.20
CA ASP A 50 -9.76 14.32 -18.00
C ASP A 50 -10.01 13.86 -19.44
N THR A 51 -9.10 13.05 -19.98
CA THR A 51 -9.21 12.48 -21.33
C THR A 51 -10.22 11.32 -21.38
N LEU A 52 -10.35 10.57 -20.29
CA LEU A 52 -11.13 9.33 -20.23
C LEU A 52 -12.56 9.54 -19.69
N THR A 53 -12.81 10.59 -18.91
CA THR A 53 -14.15 10.86 -18.35
C THR A 53 -14.95 11.86 -19.19
N PRO A 54 -16.21 11.55 -19.55
CA PRO A 54 -17.10 12.53 -20.18
C PRO A 54 -17.29 13.74 -19.26
N LYS A 55 -17.13 14.95 -19.80
CA LYS A 55 -17.17 16.26 -19.09
C LYS A 55 -18.50 16.58 -18.36
N THR A 56 -19.42 15.63 -18.22
CA THR A 56 -20.81 15.87 -17.82
C THR A 56 -21.18 15.39 -16.42
N SER A 57 -20.28 14.82 -15.60
CA SER A 57 -20.69 14.32 -14.28
C SER A 57 -19.65 14.34 -13.15
N ILE A 58 -18.52 15.02 -13.30
CA ILE A 58 -17.58 15.22 -12.18
C ILE A 58 -17.43 16.73 -11.99
N THR A 59 -17.91 17.20 -10.84
CA THR A 59 -17.74 18.55 -10.32
C THR A 59 -16.26 18.92 -10.29
N ASN A 60 -15.95 20.22 -10.38
CA ASN A 60 -14.62 20.85 -10.35
C ASN A 60 -13.76 20.56 -9.09
N GLU A 61 -13.97 19.44 -8.39
CA GLU A 61 -13.45 19.16 -7.06
C GLU A 61 -12.24 18.23 -7.05
N PHE A 62 -12.06 17.36 -8.06
CA PHE A 62 -10.94 16.41 -8.11
C PHE A 62 -9.67 17.07 -8.68
N THR A 63 -9.11 18.01 -7.91
CA THR A 63 -7.89 18.76 -8.26
C THR A 63 -6.63 18.10 -7.70
N GLN A 64 -5.46 18.55 -8.13
CA GLN A 64 -4.19 18.09 -7.58
C GLN A 64 -4.10 18.36 -6.07
N ASP A 65 -4.53 19.53 -5.62
CA ASP A 65 -4.49 19.91 -4.21
C ASP A 65 -5.47 19.08 -3.39
N PHE A 66 -6.66 18.81 -3.93
CA PHE A 66 -7.61 17.86 -3.32
C PHE A 66 -6.92 16.51 -3.11
N ILE A 67 -6.34 15.90 -4.15
CA ILE A 67 -5.73 14.58 -4.05
C ILE A 67 -4.61 14.56 -3.00
N LEU A 68 -3.74 15.57 -3.01
CA LEU A 68 -2.59 15.63 -2.11
C LEU A 68 -2.99 15.86 -0.64
N GLN A 69 -4.04 16.65 -0.38
CA GLN A 69 -4.57 16.89 0.97
C GLN A 69 -5.19 15.63 1.60
N HIS A 70 -5.67 14.70 0.76
CA HIS A 70 -6.33 13.47 1.18
C HIS A 70 -5.38 12.25 1.20
N ILE A 71 -4.06 12.49 1.11
CA ILE A 71 -3.01 11.48 1.32
C ILE A 71 -2.21 11.86 2.57
N HIS A 72 -2.43 11.13 3.66
CA HIS A 72 -1.74 11.31 4.93
C HIS A 72 -0.45 10.52 4.92
N CYS A 73 0.68 11.14 5.26
CA CYS A 73 1.96 10.44 5.35
C CYS A 73 2.49 10.46 6.79
N ILE A 74 2.81 9.27 7.33
CA ILE A 74 3.44 9.11 8.65
C ILE A 74 4.82 8.50 8.44
N PRO A 75 5.91 9.21 8.77
CA PRO A 75 7.25 8.63 8.79
C PRO A 75 7.42 7.73 10.03
N VAL A 76 8.02 6.56 9.83
CA VAL A 76 8.34 5.58 10.87
C VAL A 76 9.80 5.15 10.68
N ARG A 77 10.63 5.31 11.71
CA ARG A 77 12.09 5.08 11.62
C ARG A 77 12.53 3.71 12.14
N GLY A 78 11.66 3.02 12.86
CA GLY A 78 12.00 1.77 13.51
C GLY A 78 10.80 0.95 13.91
N TYR A 79 11.06 -0.28 14.35
CA TYR A 79 10.01 -1.24 14.64
C TYR A 79 9.09 -0.80 15.81
N LEU A 80 9.65 -0.11 16.82
CA LEU A 80 8.87 0.42 17.95
C LEU A 80 7.89 1.50 17.49
N GLU A 81 8.34 2.45 16.66
CA GLU A 81 7.49 3.49 16.08
C GLU A 81 6.39 2.86 15.19
N LEU A 82 6.70 1.78 14.47
CA LEU A 82 5.69 1.07 13.67
C LEU A 82 4.59 0.44 14.55
N ILE A 83 4.97 -0.20 15.66
CA ILE A 83 4.02 -0.80 16.60
C ILE A 83 3.14 0.29 17.22
N ALA A 84 3.76 1.35 17.72
CA ALA A 84 3.03 2.48 18.31
C ALA A 84 2.08 3.13 17.29
N CYS A 85 2.52 3.29 16.03
CA CYS A 85 1.69 3.82 14.95
C CYS A 85 0.44 2.95 14.72
N ILE A 86 0.58 1.63 14.76
CA ILE A 86 -0.55 0.70 14.55
C ILE A 86 -1.45 0.62 15.78
N GLU A 87 -0.91 0.73 16.99
CA GLU A 87 -1.71 0.82 18.22
C GLU A 87 -2.56 2.09 18.25
N LEU A 88 -1.99 3.24 17.86
CA LEU A 88 -2.68 4.53 17.80
C LEU A 88 -3.61 4.68 16.60
N LEU A 89 -3.47 3.81 15.58
CA LEU A 89 -4.25 3.85 14.36
C LEU A 89 -5.75 3.75 14.64
N GLU A 90 -6.15 2.96 15.64
CA GLU A 90 -7.58 2.83 15.99
C GLU A 90 -8.17 4.17 16.43
N THR A 91 -7.46 4.92 17.28
CA THR A 91 -7.90 6.24 17.75
C THR A 91 -7.98 7.23 16.59
N TYR A 92 -6.99 7.22 15.70
CA TYR A 92 -6.99 8.06 14.50
C TYR A 92 -8.18 7.76 13.58
N LEU A 93 -8.47 6.48 13.32
CA LEU A 93 -9.58 6.05 12.48
C LEU A 93 -10.94 6.40 13.10
N LYS A 94 -11.11 6.25 14.43
CA LYS A 94 -12.33 6.69 15.15
C LYS A 94 -12.55 8.19 14.99
N GLY A 95 -11.51 9.00 15.19
CA GLY A 95 -11.59 10.45 15.03
C GLY A 95 -12.02 10.86 13.61
N LYS A 96 -11.50 10.18 12.58
CA LYS A 96 -11.90 10.41 11.18
C LYS A 96 -13.36 10.00 10.92
N GLN A 97 -13.82 8.86 11.44
CA GLN A 97 -15.20 8.40 11.26
C GLN A 97 -16.24 9.29 11.94
N ALA A 98 -15.87 9.95 13.05
CA ALA A 98 -16.76 10.87 13.75
C ALA A 98 -16.98 12.19 13.00
N SER A 99 -16.13 12.52 12.02
CA SER A 99 -16.30 13.71 11.21
C SER A 99 -17.20 13.43 10.01
N ILE A 100 -18.25 14.24 9.86
CA ILE A 100 -19.14 14.21 8.69
C ILE A 100 -18.46 14.86 7.46
N ILE A 101 -17.43 15.69 7.69
CA ILE A 101 -16.80 16.51 6.66
C ILE A 101 -15.66 15.78 5.95
N PHE A 102 -14.93 14.92 6.67
CA PHE A 102 -13.78 14.21 6.11
C PHE A 102 -14.15 12.86 5.51
N SER A 103 -13.50 12.52 4.41
CA SER A 103 -13.63 11.20 3.82
C SER A 103 -12.92 10.16 4.70
N GLN A 104 -13.50 8.97 4.80
CA GLN A 104 -12.90 7.90 5.58
C GLN A 104 -11.62 7.39 4.91
N ILE A 105 -10.66 6.94 5.71
CA ILE A 105 -9.50 6.20 5.21
C ILE A 105 -10.00 4.89 4.59
N LYS A 106 -9.67 4.67 3.31
CA LYS A 106 -10.02 3.44 2.56
C LYS A 106 -8.81 2.63 2.11
N LEU A 107 -7.62 3.20 2.24
CA LEU A 107 -6.36 2.50 1.96
C LEU A 107 -5.30 2.88 3.00
N ILE A 108 -4.62 1.88 3.52
CA ILE A 108 -3.38 2.04 4.27
C ILE A 108 -2.26 1.34 3.51
N VAL A 109 -1.20 2.07 3.19
CA VAL A 109 0.02 1.55 2.58
C VAL A 109 1.14 1.57 3.62
N ILE A 110 1.89 0.47 3.76
CA ILE A 110 3.15 0.44 4.52
C ILE A 110 4.29 0.13 3.55
N ASP A 111 5.18 1.09 3.36
CA ASP A 111 6.24 1.03 2.35
C ASP A 111 7.61 1.38 2.95
N SER A 112 8.53 0.42 3.16
CA SER A 112 8.42 -1.05 3.08
C SER A 112 8.34 -1.73 4.46
N ILE A 113 7.58 -2.82 4.55
CA ILE A 113 7.40 -3.54 5.82
C ILE A 113 8.70 -4.16 6.36
N SER A 114 9.69 -4.39 5.49
CA SER A 114 10.99 -4.96 5.80
C SER A 114 11.94 -4.00 6.48
N HIS A 115 11.83 -2.71 6.19
CA HIS A 115 12.82 -1.75 6.65
C HIS A 115 12.90 -1.64 8.18
N PRO A 116 11.79 -1.44 8.92
CA PRO A 116 11.83 -1.31 10.38
C PRO A 116 12.34 -2.56 11.11
N MET A 117 12.18 -3.72 10.47
CA MET A 117 12.41 -5.04 11.07
C MET A 117 13.75 -5.65 10.66
N ARG A 118 14.55 -4.94 9.85
CA ARG A 118 15.80 -5.45 9.26
C ARG A 118 16.84 -5.88 10.30
N PHE A 119 16.87 -5.21 11.45
CA PHE A 119 17.83 -5.48 12.52
C PHE A 119 17.31 -6.47 13.58
N LEU A 120 16.06 -6.91 13.47
CA LEU A 120 15.49 -7.91 14.37
C LEU A 120 16.00 -9.31 13.99
N ASP A 121 16.20 -10.15 14.99
CA ASP A 121 16.41 -11.58 14.78
C ASP A 121 15.14 -12.25 14.17
N ALA A 122 15.27 -13.53 13.80
CA ALA A 122 14.18 -14.25 13.14
C ALA A 122 12.93 -14.41 14.03
N GLU A 123 13.11 -14.56 15.33
CA GLU A 123 12.03 -14.79 16.28
C GLU A 123 11.25 -13.50 16.54
N ALA A 124 11.96 -12.43 16.92
CA ALA A 124 11.39 -11.10 17.12
C ALA A 124 10.70 -10.59 15.85
N ARG A 125 11.30 -10.81 14.67
CA ARG A 125 10.69 -10.47 13.39
C ARG A 125 9.39 -11.23 13.15
N SER A 126 9.35 -12.53 13.44
CA SER A 126 8.15 -13.37 13.25
C SER A 126 7.04 -12.97 14.21
N THR A 127 7.37 -12.77 15.48
CA THR A 127 6.42 -12.36 16.54
C THR A 127 5.81 -10.99 16.24
N MET A 128 6.65 -10.02 15.89
CA MET A 128 6.18 -8.68 15.55
C MET A 128 5.32 -8.69 14.28
N ALA A 129 5.72 -9.43 13.24
CA ALA A 129 4.90 -9.54 12.04
C ALA A 129 3.54 -10.17 12.36
N ALA A 130 3.51 -11.28 13.11
CA ALA A 130 2.25 -11.92 13.50
C ALA A 130 1.31 -10.95 14.26
N ARG A 131 1.85 -10.21 15.23
CA ARG A 131 1.11 -9.18 15.98
C ARG A 131 0.55 -8.11 15.06
N MET A 132 1.41 -7.49 14.27
CA MET A 132 1.06 -6.41 13.36
C MET A 132 -0.02 -6.83 12.36
N PHE A 133 0.12 -8.01 11.76
CA PHE A 133 -0.84 -8.54 10.78
C PHE A 133 -2.21 -8.79 11.38
N ARG A 134 -2.24 -9.38 12.58
CA ARG A 134 -3.50 -9.60 13.31
C ARG A 134 -4.19 -8.26 13.59
N ASP A 135 -3.44 -7.27 14.07
CA ASP A 135 -4.00 -5.98 14.45
C ASP A 135 -4.48 -5.20 13.21
N LEU A 136 -3.70 -5.18 12.12
CA LEU A 136 -4.08 -4.59 10.84
C LEU A 136 -5.31 -5.28 10.23
N ARG A 137 -5.40 -6.62 10.26
CA ARG A 137 -6.57 -7.36 9.77
C ARG A 137 -7.83 -7.03 10.57
N ARG A 138 -7.72 -6.97 11.90
CA ARG A 138 -8.82 -6.57 12.78
C ARG A 138 -9.30 -5.16 12.42
N LEU A 139 -8.38 -4.20 12.36
CA LEU A 139 -8.70 -2.81 12.02
C LEU A 139 -9.31 -2.69 10.62
N ALA A 140 -8.74 -3.37 9.62
CA ALA A 140 -9.25 -3.37 8.25
C ALA A 140 -10.70 -3.89 8.18
N ALA A 141 -11.02 -4.95 8.94
CA ALA A 141 -12.37 -5.49 9.02
C ALA A 141 -13.34 -4.54 9.75
N THR A 142 -12.90 -3.90 10.84
CA THR A 142 -13.73 -2.99 11.63
C THR A 142 -14.02 -1.67 10.91
N TYR A 143 -13.01 -1.07 10.28
CA TYR A 143 -13.11 0.27 9.67
C TYR A 143 -13.29 0.23 8.14
N ASN A 144 -13.32 -0.98 7.56
CA ASN A 144 -13.56 -1.24 6.14
C ASN A 144 -12.59 -0.47 5.21
N PHE A 145 -11.31 -0.81 5.29
CA PHE A 145 -10.24 -0.29 4.44
C PHE A 145 -9.32 -1.43 3.94
N ALA A 146 -8.61 -1.18 2.85
CA ALA A 146 -7.60 -2.10 2.32
C ALA A 146 -6.22 -1.82 2.94
N VAL A 147 -5.45 -2.88 3.21
CA VAL A 147 -4.04 -2.80 3.64
C VAL A 147 -3.16 -3.30 2.51
N VAL A 148 -2.20 -2.48 2.09
CA VAL A 148 -1.17 -2.83 1.12
C VAL A 148 0.20 -2.72 1.78
N LEU A 149 0.98 -3.78 1.69
CA LEU A 149 2.33 -3.84 2.25
C LEU A 149 3.30 -4.06 1.11
N THR A 150 4.33 -3.21 1.02
CA THR A 150 5.47 -3.50 0.14
C THR A 150 6.54 -4.23 0.94
N ASN A 151 7.30 -5.08 0.27
CA ASN A 151 8.36 -5.87 0.88
C ASN A 151 9.57 -5.87 -0.06
N ASP A 152 10.75 -5.72 0.51
CA ASP A 152 11.98 -5.74 -0.25
C ASP A 152 12.34 -7.17 -0.68
N LEU A 153 12.97 -7.27 -1.85
CA LEU A 153 13.57 -8.51 -2.33
C LEU A 153 15.02 -8.61 -1.84
N THR A 154 15.43 -9.81 -1.47
CA THR A 154 16.80 -10.15 -1.08
C THR A 154 17.29 -11.36 -1.87
N THR A 155 18.60 -11.59 -1.87
CA THR A 155 19.21 -12.76 -2.51
C THR A 155 19.50 -13.81 -1.46
N ARG A 156 19.00 -15.03 -1.66
CA ARG A 156 19.42 -16.21 -0.89
C ARG A 156 20.35 -17.06 -1.73
N VAL A 157 21.33 -17.66 -1.08
CA VAL A 157 22.22 -18.65 -1.69
C VAL A 157 21.94 -19.98 -1.03
N THR A 158 21.63 -20.99 -1.82
CA THR A 158 21.41 -22.36 -1.33
C THR A 158 22.14 -23.31 -2.25
N LYS A 159 23.01 -24.15 -1.68
CA LYS A 159 23.84 -25.12 -2.43
C LYS A 159 24.58 -24.48 -3.63
N GLY A 160 25.10 -23.26 -3.45
CA GLY A 160 25.85 -22.53 -4.48
C GLY A 160 24.99 -21.80 -5.54
N VAL A 161 23.66 -21.95 -5.51
CA VAL A 161 22.74 -21.24 -6.42
C VAL A 161 22.17 -20.01 -5.72
N SER A 162 22.34 -18.83 -6.34
CA SER A 162 21.70 -17.60 -5.89
C SER A 162 20.32 -17.43 -6.51
N TYR A 163 19.33 -17.07 -5.69
CA TYR A 163 17.98 -16.78 -6.16
C TYR A 163 17.36 -15.63 -5.36
N THR A 164 16.51 -14.85 -6.03
CA THR A 164 15.80 -13.74 -5.42
C THR A 164 14.59 -14.25 -4.64
N THR A 165 14.41 -13.75 -3.41
CA THR A 165 13.28 -14.07 -2.56
C THR A 165 12.88 -12.85 -1.72
N PRO A 166 11.60 -12.67 -1.36
CA PRO A 166 11.20 -11.60 -0.46
C PRO A 166 11.80 -11.73 0.95
N CYS A 167 12.06 -10.59 1.61
CA CYS A 167 12.88 -10.49 2.83
C CYS A 167 12.36 -11.33 4.03
N PHE A 168 11.04 -11.45 4.18
CA PHE A 168 10.42 -12.11 5.35
C PHE A 168 10.32 -13.64 5.30
N GLY A 169 10.69 -14.28 4.18
CA GLY A 169 10.57 -15.74 4.05
C GLY A 169 9.12 -16.24 4.11
N ASP A 170 8.95 -17.56 4.21
CA ASP A 170 7.66 -18.22 3.94
C ASP A 170 6.62 -18.07 5.06
N SER A 171 7.05 -17.93 6.31
CA SER A 171 6.15 -17.78 7.48
C SER A 171 5.19 -16.58 7.33
N PHE A 172 5.66 -15.51 6.71
CA PHE A 172 4.89 -14.31 6.42
C PHE A 172 3.84 -14.52 5.32
N TYR A 173 4.09 -15.40 4.35
CA TYR A 173 3.23 -15.54 3.19
C TYR A 173 1.87 -16.15 3.50
N HIS A 174 1.76 -16.91 4.59
CA HIS A 174 0.48 -17.43 5.05
C HIS A 174 -0.43 -16.30 5.59
N LEU A 175 0.17 -15.23 6.12
CA LEU A 175 -0.53 -14.09 6.73
C LEU A 175 -1.02 -13.04 5.72
N VAL A 176 -0.76 -13.18 4.42
CA VAL A 176 -1.26 -12.29 3.37
C VAL A 176 -2.32 -12.96 2.51
N ASN A 177 -3.40 -12.24 2.20
CA ASN A 177 -4.52 -12.79 1.40
C ASN A 177 -4.19 -12.81 -0.10
N ALA A 178 -3.44 -11.83 -0.58
CA ALA A 178 -2.99 -11.74 -1.95
C ALA A 178 -1.53 -11.31 -1.99
N ARG A 179 -0.81 -11.76 -3.02
CA ARG A 179 0.58 -11.36 -3.29
C ARG A 179 0.75 -11.10 -4.77
N ILE A 180 1.36 -9.95 -5.07
CA ILE A 180 1.70 -9.53 -6.41
C ILE A 180 3.21 -9.33 -6.46
N VAL A 181 3.88 -9.96 -7.42
CA VAL A 181 5.30 -9.77 -7.69
C VAL A 181 5.43 -8.89 -8.91
N PHE A 182 6.13 -7.77 -8.75
CA PHE A 182 6.45 -6.88 -9.87
C PHE A 182 7.80 -7.27 -10.47
N SER A 183 7.85 -7.37 -11.80
CA SER A 183 9.06 -7.66 -12.57
C SER A 183 9.12 -6.78 -13.81
N LYS A 184 10.32 -6.58 -14.37
CA LYS A 184 10.50 -5.89 -15.65
C LYS A 184 10.80 -6.93 -16.74
N ARG A 185 9.99 -6.98 -17.80
CA ARG A 185 10.17 -7.88 -18.95
C ARG A 185 10.09 -7.06 -20.23
N ASN A 186 11.08 -7.17 -21.11
CA ASN A 186 11.11 -6.46 -22.40
C ASN A 186 10.80 -4.96 -22.29
N ASN A 187 11.41 -4.27 -21.32
CA ASN A 187 11.17 -2.87 -20.97
C ASN A 187 9.77 -2.50 -20.45
N VAL A 188 8.91 -3.47 -20.21
CA VAL A 188 7.58 -3.27 -19.63
C VAL A 188 7.56 -3.74 -18.17
N PHE A 189 6.87 -3.02 -17.30
CA PHE A 189 6.62 -3.46 -15.93
C PHE A 189 5.43 -4.40 -15.90
N CYS A 190 5.61 -5.56 -15.28
CA CYS A 190 4.66 -6.65 -15.21
C CYS A 190 4.35 -6.99 -13.75
N GLY A 191 3.08 -6.97 -13.36
CA GLY A 191 2.63 -7.52 -12.08
C GLY A 191 2.13 -8.95 -12.23
N THR A 192 2.64 -9.90 -11.43
CA THR A 192 2.21 -11.31 -11.43
C THR A 192 1.56 -11.67 -10.10
N VAL A 193 0.31 -12.15 -10.13
CA VAL A 193 -0.39 -12.63 -8.93
C VAL A 193 0.11 -14.03 -8.55
N VAL A 194 0.90 -14.14 -7.49
CA VAL A 194 1.48 -15.43 -7.02
C VAL A 194 0.68 -16.10 -5.90
N LYS A 195 -0.23 -15.36 -5.27
CA LYS A 195 -1.20 -15.87 -4.29
C LYS A 195 -2.45 -15.00 -4.34
N SER A 196 -3.63 -15.63 -4.32
CA SER A 196 -4.91 -14.97 -4.08
C SER A 196 -5.83 -15.98 -3.41
N VAL A 197 -6.50 -15.59 -2.31
CA VAL A 197 -7.55 -16.42 -1.69
C VAL A 197 -8.87 -16.32 -2.47
N LEU A 198 -9.04 -15.26 -3.27
CA LEU A 198 -10.30 -14.99 -4.01
C LEU A 198 -10.29 -15.49 -5.45
N HIS A 199 -9.10 -15.74 -6.02
CA HIS A 199 -8.96 -16.11 -7.43
C HIS A 199 -8.09 -17.36 -7.55
N ASP A 200 -8.63 -18.41 -8.16
CA ASP A 200 -7.91 -19.67 -8.40
C ASP A 200 -6.78 -19.54 -9.43
N LYS A 201 -6.90 -18.57 -10.36
CA LYS A 201 -5.88 -18.32 -11.38
C LYS A 201 -4.70 -17.56 -10.79
N LYS A 202 -3.69 -18.33 -10.36
CA LYS A 202 -2.32 -17.86 -10.18
C LYS A 202 -1.75 -17.51 -11.57
N ASP A 203 -0.90 -16.50 -11.65
CA ASP A 203 -0.22 -16.05 -12.88
C ASP A 203 -1.05 -15.20 -13.86
N ARG A 204 -1.70 -14.14 -13.36
CA ARG A 204 -2.10 -13.03 -14.24
C ARG A 204 -0.99 -12.00 -14.35
N VAL A 205 -0.58 -11.70 -15.58
CA VAL A 205 0.35 -10.62 -15.90
C VAL A 205 -0.44 -9.41 -16.36
N PHE A 206 -0.22 -8.26 -15.74
CA PHE A 206 -0.73 -6.97 -16.20
C PHE A 206 0.42 -5.98 -16.40
N VAL A 207 0.28 -5.14 -17.43
CA VAL A 207 1.20 -4.07 -17.76
C VAL A 207 0.87 -2.84 -16.92
N ILE A 208 1.90 -2.20 -16.36
CA ILE A 208 1.80 -1.01 -15.50
C ILE A 208 2.36 0.19 -16.25
#